data_AF-A0A971BC27-F1
#
_entry.id   AF-A0A971BC27-F1
#
_cell.length_a   1.000
_cell.length_b   1.000
_cell.length_c   1.000
_cell.angle_alpha   90.00
_cell.angle_beta   90.00
_cell.angle_gamma   90.00
#
_symmetry.space_group_name_H-M   'P 1'
#
loop_
_entity.id
_entity.type
_entity.pdbx_description
1 polymer ?
#
loop_
_entity_poly.entity_id
_entity_poly.type
_entity_poly.pdbx_seq_one_letter_code
_entity_poly.pdbx_strand_id
1 'polypeptide(L)'
;MNKKITTKKTVNYKNIIFWGVIGLITLAFIIAVIVRFIGSRTVNNYDSIEHLVGEEIFEQTEETYIVYLYSSDSQYEEAVGAMDEIIFNYVTFQKRNSDDADVYKLYAVDLADPENAKAVVFESETNMLVGSQFSDLKVSDKSIPVLIVIKKGSVISYDITENDISDYLQTIIEENK
;
A
#
# COMPACT_ATOMS: atom_id res chain seq x y z
N MET A 1 -12.62 73.38 -29.80
CA MET A 1 -13.36 72.13 -29.49
C MET A 1 -12.41 70.96 -29.62
N ASN A 2 -11.89 70.42 -28.51
CA ASN A 2 -10.96 69.28 -28.51
C ASN A 2 -11.75 67.98 -28.24
N LYS A 3 -11.97 67.15 -29.26
CA LYS A 3 -12.49 65.79 -29.06
C LYS A 3 -11.34 64.89 -28.60
N LYS A 4 -11.33 64.51 -27.32
CA LYS A 4 -10.46 63.45 -26.80
C LYS A 4 -10.87 62.13 -27.44
N ILE A 5 -10.04 61.62 -28.35
CA ILE A 5 -10.17 60.28 -28.90
C ILE A 5 -9.91 59.29 -27.77
N THR A 6 -10.96 58.71 -27.22
CA THR A 6 -10.86 57.61 -26.25
C THR A 6 -10.72 56.34 -27.06
N THR A 7 -9.48 55.88 -27.26
CA THR A 7 -9.20 54.56 -27.81
C THR A 7 -9.74 53.51 -26.83
N LYS A 8 -10.91 52.95 -27.12
CA LYS A 8 -11.40 51.76 -26.41
C LYS A 8 -10.36 50.66 -26.62
N LYS A 9 -9.70 50.22 -25.54
CA LYS A 9 -8.90 49.00 -25.53
C LYS A 9 -9.84 47.84 -25.84
N THR A 10 -9.89 47.43 -27.11
CA THR A 10 -10.52 46.18 -27.51
C THR A 10 -9.66 45.06 -26.95
N VAL A 11 -10.13 44.43 -25.89
CA VAL A 11 -9.49 43.25 -25.30
C VAL A 11 -9.40 42.18 -26.39
N ASN A 12 -8.17 41.79 -26.74
CA ASN A 12 -7.95 40.84 -27.82
C ASN A 12 -8.24 39.43 -27.30
N TYR A 13 -9.51 39.01 -27.39
CA TYR A 13 -10.00 37.71 -26.93
C TYR A 13 -9.17 36.52 -27.46
N LYS A 14 -8.55 36.66 -28.65
CA LYS A 14 -7.64 35.65 -29.19
C LYS A 14 -6.40 35.43 -28.31
N ASN A 15 -5.83 36.50 -27.75
CA ASN A 15 -4.71 36.41 -26.83
C ASN A 15 -5.12 35.78 -25.50
N ILE A 16 -6.33 36.08 -25.00
CA ILE A 16 -6.83 35.48 -23.76
C ILE A 16 -7.00 33.97 -23.92
N ILE A 17 -7.62 33.53 -25.02
CA ILE A 17 -7.82 32.11 -25.30
C ILE A 17 -6.47 31.41 -25.48
N PHE A 18 -5.54 32.01 -26.24
CA PHE A 18 -4.21 31.45 -26.45
C PHE A 18 -3.44 31.23 -25.13
N TRP A 19 -3.36 32.25 -24.28
CA TRP A 19 -2.70 32.13 -22.98
C TRP A 19 -3.45 31.24 -22.00
N GLY A 20 -4.79 31.18 -22.08
CA GLY A 20 -5.61 30.27 -21.30
C GLY A 20 -5.35 28.79 -21.64
N VAL A 21 -5.26 28.46 -22.94
CA VAL A 21 -4.93 27.10 -23.40
C VAL A 21 -3.53 26.70 -22.98
N ILE A 22 -2.55 27.59 -23.13
CA ILE A 22 -1.18 27.35 -22.65
C ILE A 22 -1.22 27.08 -21.14
N GLY A 23 -1.82 27.97 -20.34
CA GLY A 23 -1.90 27.80 -18.89
C GLY A 23 -2.55 26.47 -18.47
N LEU A 24 -3.57 26.02 -19.18
CA LEU A 24 -4.25 24.76 -18.90
C LEU A 24 -3.36 23.56 -19.22
N ILE A 25 -2.63 23.58 -20.34
CA ILE A 25 -1.65 22.55 -20.70
C ILE A 25 -0.51 22.52 -19.67
N THR A 26 0.01 23.68 -19.27
CA THR A 26 1.09 23.74 -18.27
C THR A 26 0.62 23.20 -16.92
N LEU A 27 -0.61 23.50 -16.51
CA LEU A 27 -1.18 22.98 -15.27
C LEU A 27 -1.35 21.46 -15.32
N ALA A 28 -1.88 20.92 -16.42
CA ALA A 28 -2.01 19.48 -16.62
C ALA A 28 -0.65 18.79 -16.60
N PHE A 29 0.37 19.39 -17.21
CA PHE A 29 1.74 18.89 -17.20
C PHE A 29 2.32 18.87 -15.78
N ILE A 30 2.16 19.95 -15.00
CA ILE A 30 2.62 20.00 -13.61
C ILE A 30 1.96 18.91 -12.77
N ILE A 31 0.65 18.72 -12.91
CA ILE A 31 -0.08 17.66 -12.21
C ILE A 31 0.47 16.28 -12.59
N ALA A 32 0.65 16.01 -13.89
CA ALA A 32 1.20 14.74 -14.36
C ALA A 32 2.62 14.47 -13.81
N VAL A 33 3.47 15.49 -13.76
CA VAL A 33 4.82 15.38 -13.17
C VAL A 33 4.75 15.07 -11.68
N ILE A 34 3.89 15.77 -10.92
CA ILE A 34 3.72 15.54 -9.48
C ILE A 34 3.24 14.11 -9.22
N VAL A 35 2.20 13.66 -9.93
CA VAL A 35 1.65 12.30 -9.80
C VAL A 35 2.73 11.25 -10.08
N ARG A 36 3.51 11.44 -11.16
CA ARG A 36 4.59 10.51 -11.50
C ARG A 36 5.72 10.51 -10.48
N PHE A 37 6.04 11.67 -9.89
CA PHE A 37 7.07 11.79 -8.88
C PHE A 37 6.65 11.13 -7.56
N ILE A 38 5.39 11.25 -7.15
CA ILE A 38 4.83 10.57 -5.98
C ILE A 38 4.91 9.04 -6.17
N GLY A 39 4.55 8.53 -7.34
CA GLY A 39 4.65 7.09 -7.66
C GLY A 39 6.07 6.53 -7.68
N SER A 40 7.09 7.37 -7.84
CA SER A 40 8.50 6.93 -7.86
C SER A 40 9.17 6.83 -6.48
N ARG A 41 8.52 7.33 -5.42
CA ARG A 41 9.12 7.30 -4.07
C ARG A 41 9.21 5.87 -3.56
N THR A 42 10.39 5.49 -3.13
CA THR A 42 10.63 4.24 -2.41
C THR A 42 9.93 4.31 -1.06
N VAL A 43 9.24 3.24 -0.71
CA VAL A 43 8.73 3.03 0.65
C VAL A 43 9.90 2.62 1.53
N ASN A 44 9.97 3.18 2.73
CA ASN A 44 11.03 2.94 3.70
C ASN A 44 10.53 2.96 5.15
N ASN A 45 9.21 2.98 5.35
CA ASN A 45 8.57 2.92 6.65
C ASN A 45 7.18 2.28 6.55
N TYR A 46 6.72 1.72 7.67
CA TYR A 46 5.39 1.12 7.77
C TYR A 46 4.26 2.15 7.67
N ASP A 47 4.49 3.42 8.02
CA ASP A 47 3.49 4.50 7.84
C ASP A 47 3.08 4.71 6.38
N SER A 48 3.91 4.26 5.44
CA SER A 48 3.63 4.34 4.00
C SER A 48 2.85 3.14 3.46
N ILE A 49 2.55 2.16 4.32
CA ILE A 49 1.72 0.98 4.08
C ILE A 49 0.36 1.23 4.72
N GLU A 50 -0.71 0.76 4.08
CA GLU A 50 -2.06 0.87 4.65
C GLU A 50 -2.23 -0.15 5.78
N HIS A 51 -2.67 0.32 6.95
CA HIS A 51 -2.85 -0.50 8.15
C HIS A 51 -4.31 -0.91 8.30
N LEU A 52 -4.55 -2.19 8.57
CA LEU A 52 -5.88 -2.74 8.81
C LEU A 52 -6.08 -3.08 10.28
N VAL A 53 -7.33 -2.99 10.73
CA VAL A 53 -7.72 -3.31 12.11
C VAL A 53 -8.87 -4.31 12.15
N GLY A 54 -8.69 -5.41 12.89
CA GLY A 54 -9.75 -6.38 13.19
C GLY A 54 -10.40 -6.98 11.94
N GLU A 55 -11.71 -6.83 11.80
CA GLU A 55 -12.47 -7.39 10.67
C GLU A 55 -12.10 -6.76 9.31
N GLU A 56 -11.49 -5.57 9.30
CA GLU A 56 -11.01 -4.95 8.06
C GLU A 56 -10.04 -5.87 7.31
N ILE A 57 -9.33 -6.75 8.03
CA ILE A 57 -8.44 -7.76 7.46
C ILE A 57 -9.14 -8.64 6.41
N PHE A 58 -10.45 -8.89 6.54
CA PHE A 58 -11.21 -9.78 5.65
C PHE A 58 -12.18 -9.04 4.71
N GLU A 59 -12.41 -7.74 4.93
CA GLU A 59 -13.42 -6.93 4.23
C GLU A 59 -12.89 -6.12 3.04
N GLN A 60 -11.67 -6.44 2.57
CA GLN A 60 -11.07 -5.73 1.44
C GLN A 60 -11.80 -5.98 0.12
N THR A 61 -11.76 -4.99 -0.77
CA THR A 61 -12.46 -5.02 -2.06
C THR A 61 -11.76 -5.88 -3.11
N GLU A 62 -10.45 -6.07 -2.95
CA GLU A 62 -9.60 -6.83 -3.84
C GLU A 62 -9.92 -8.34 -3.76
N GLU A 63 -9.94 -9.04 -4.91
CA GLU A 63 -10.21 -10.48 -4.93
C GLU A 63 -9.11 -11.26 -4.21
N THR A 64 -7.85 -10.87 -4.40
CA THR A 64 -6.67 -11.43 -3.75
C THR A 64 -5.79 -10.30 -3.24
N TYR A 65 -5.35 -10.40 -1.98
CA TYR A 65 -4.45 -9.43 -1.36
C TYR A 65 -3.57 -10.11 -0.31
N ILE A 66 -2.49 -9.42 0.03
CA ILE A 66 -1.49 -9.86 0.99
C ILE A 66 -1.67 -9.05 2.28
N VAL A 67 -1.59 -9.70 3.42
CA VAL A 67 -1.58 -9.04 4.73
C VAL A 67 -0.33 -9.47 5.49
N TYR A 68 0.49 -8.50 5.87
CA TYR A 68 1.67 -8.69 6.69
C TYR A 68 1.31 -8.42 8.15
N LEU A 69 1.27 -9.48 8.96
CA LEU A 69 1.01 -9.39 10.39
C LEU A 69 2.36 -9.28 11.11
N TYR A 70 2.59 -8.17 11.78
CA TYR A 70 3.79 -7.92 12.57
C TYR A 70 3.39 -7.41 13.95
N SER A 71 4.33 -7.27 14.87
CA SER A 71 4.08 -6.59 16.14
C SER A 71 5.15 -5.55 16.41
N SER A 72 4.73 -4.36 16.83
CA SER A 72 5.65 -3.30 17.28
C SER A 72 6.16 -3.50 18.71
N ASP A 73 5.75 -4.58 19.40
CA ASP A 73 6.32 -4.93 20.71
C ASP A 73 7.81 -5.25 20.59
N SER A 74 8.59 -4.80 21.59
CA SER A 74 10.05 -4.93 21.60
C SER A 74 10.55 -6.38 21.53
N GLN A 75 9.73 -7.36 21.90
CA GLN A 75 10.09 -8.77 21.80
C GLN A 75 10.19 -9.27 20.35
N TYR A 76 9.60 -8.54 19.39
CA TYR A 76 9.59 -8.89 17.97
C TYR A 76 10.47 -7.98 17.11
N GLU A 77 11.11 -6.97 17.69
CA GLU A 77 11.86 -5.92 16.97
C GLU A 77 12.92 -6.51 16.01
N GLU A 78 13.66 -7.53 16.45
CA GLU A 78 14.70 -8.16 15.63
C GLU A 78 14.11 -8.92 14.43
N ALA A 79 13.06 -9.72 14.66
CA ALA A 79 12.42 -10.52 13.62
C ALA A 79 11.67 -9.65 12.60
N VAL A 80 10.99 -8.60 13.06
CA VAL A 80 10.31 -7.63 12.19
C VAL A 80 11.33 -6.81 11.41
N GLY A 81 12.37 -6.31 12.07
CA GLY A 81 13.42 -5.51 11.43
C GLY A 81 14.19 -6.26 10.34
N ALA A 82 14.34 -7.59 10.47
CA ALA A 82 14.90 -8.42 9.41
C ALA A 82 14.03 -8.43 8.13
N MET A 83 12.71 -8.21 8.25
CA MET A 83 11.78 -8.23 7.12
C MET A 83 11.65 -6.88 6.41
N ASP A 84 12.06 -5.78 7.06
CA ASP A 84 11.81 -4.41 6.58
C ASP A 84 12.24 -4.19 5.13
N GLU A 85 13.46 -4.62 4.77
CA GLU A 85 13.96 -4.46 3.39
C GLU A 85 13.10 -5.21 2.38
N ILE A 86 12.71 -6.45 2.70
CA ILE A 86 11.89 -7.32 1.84
C ILE A 86 10.51 -6.69 1.63
N ILE A 87 9.84 -6.32 2.71
CA ILE A 87 8.49 -5.73 2.68
C ILE A 87 8.50 -4.39 1.96
N PHE A 88 9.44 -3.49 2.29
CA PHE A 88 9.51 -2.17 1.66
C PHE A 88 9.87 -2.24 0.18
N ASN A 89 10.71 -3.20 -0.22
CA ASN A 89 11.00 -3.45 -1.63
C ASN A 89 9.75 -3.91 -2.38
N TYR A 90 9.00 -4.87 -1.82
CA TYR A 90 7.74 -5.32 -2.43
C TYR A 90 6.71 -4.19 -2.53
N VAL A 91 6.46 -3.44 -1.46
CA VAL A 91 5.48 -2.33 -1.50
C VAL A 91 5.93 -1.24 -2.49
N THR A 92 7.24 -1.00 -2.61
CA THR A 92 7.77 -0.09 -3.63
C THR A 92 7.50 -0.61 -5.05
N PHE A 93 7.69 -1.91 -5.28
CA PHE A 93 7.36 -2.56 -6.55
C PHE A 93 5.86 -2.47 -6.84
N GLN A 94 5.02 -2.79 -5.86
CA GLN A 94 3.56 -2.70 -5.96
C GLN A 94 3.10 -1.28 -6.33
N LYS A 95 3.66 -0.24 -5.71
CA LYS A 95 3.35 1.17 -6.05
C LYS A 95 3.73 1.54 -7.49
N ARG A 96 4.77 0.92 -8.05
CA ARG A 96 5.22 1.16 -9.42
C ARG A 96 4.40 0.40 -10.46
N ASN A 97 3.81 -0.72 -10.06
CA ASN A 97 3.03 -1.62 -10.91
C ASN A 97 1.56 -1.72 -10.43
N SER A 98 1.01 -0.64 -9.87
CA SER A 98 -0.34 -0.65 -9.29
C SER A 98 -1.46 -0.92 -10.29
N ASP A 99 -1.18 -0.75 -11.59
CA ASP A 99 -2.13 -1.01 -12.67
C ASP A 99 -2.09 -2.48 -13.15
N ASP A 100 -1.15 -3.27 -12.64
CA ASP A 100 -0.99 -4.69 -12.97
C ASP A 100 -1.90 -5.56 -12.08
N ALA A 101 -2.73 -6.38 -12.71
CA ALA A 101 -3.68 -7.25 -12.03
C ALA A 101 -3.00 -8.41 -11.29
N ASP A 102 -1.78 -8.77 -11.69
CA ASP A 102 -1.01 -9.87 -11.11
C ASP A 102 -0.12 -9.40 -9.94
N VAL A 103 -0.18 -8.10 -9.60
CA VAL A 103 0.54 -7.50 -8.46
C VAL A 103 -0.42 -7.21 -7.31
N TYR A 104 -0.38 -8.06 -6.28
CA TYR A 104 -1.32 -7.97 -5.16
C TYR A 104 -0.99 -6.83 -4.20
N LYS A 105 -2.04 -6.16 -3.70
CA LYS A 105 -1.89 -5.14 -2.68
C LYS A 105 -1.46 -5.75 -1.35
N LEU A 106 -0.46 -5.16 -0.71
CA LEU A 106 -0.01 -5.53 0.63
C LEU A 106 -0.54 -4.54 1.67
N TYR A 107 -1.16 -5.09 2.70
CA TYR A 107 -1.61 -4.39 3.89
C TYR A 107 -0.76 -4.78 5.10
N ALA A 108 -0.63 -3.87 6.06
CA ALA A 108 0.07 -4.12 7.31
C ALA A 108 -0.95 -4.25 8.45
N VAL A 109 -0.66 -5.11 9.43
CA VAL A 109 -1.45 -5.24 10.66
C VAL A 109 -0.49 -5.32 11.82
N ASP A 110 -0.54 -4.32 12.70
CA ASP A 110 0.20 -4.33 13.94
C ASP A 110 -0.59 -5.11 15.01
N LEU A 111 -0.05 -6.24 15.44
CA LEU A 111 -0.60 -7.13 16.47
C LEU A 111 -0.38 -6.58 17.89
N ALA A 112 0.41 -5.52 18.06
CA ALA A 112 0.47 -4.77 19.33
C ALA A 112 -0.77 -3.88 19.54
N ASP A 113 -1.55 -3.60 18.48
CA ASP A 113 -2.83 -2.91 18.61
C ASP A 113 -3.84 -3.78 19.40
N PRO A 114 -4.55 -3.24 20.41
CA PRO A 114 -5.49 -4.01 21.23
C PRO A 114 -6.59 -4.76 20.46
N GLU A 115 -7.05 -4.22 19.33
CA GLU A 115 -8.06 -4.89 18.50
C GLU A 115 -7.46 -6.07 17.73
N ASN A 116 -6.24 -5.89 17.22
CA ASN A 116 -5.51 -6.91 16.47
C ASN A 116 -4.91 -8.00 17.37
N ALA A 117 -4.53 -7.65 18.61
CA ALA A 117 -3.97 -8.56 19.60
C ALA A 117 -4.91 -9.74 19.93
N LYS A 118 -6.22 -9.62 19.67
CA LYS A 118 -7.21 -10.71 19.81
C LYS A 118 -6.96 -11.88 18.86
N ALA A 119 -6.19 -11.66 17.80
CA ALA A 119 -5.74 -12.71 16.89
C ALA A 119 -4.49 -13.44 17.39
N VAL A 120 -3.79 -12.94 18.40
CA VAL A 120 -2.58 -13.60 18.94
C VAL A 120 -2.98 -14.65 19.99
N VAL A 121 -2.38 -15.84 19.90
CA VAL A 121 -2.53 -16.92 20.88
C VAL A 121 -1.17 -17.30 21.44
N PHE A 122 -1.05 -17.20 22.75
CA PHE A 122 0.15 -17.59 23.49
C PHE A 122 0.18 -19.11 23.69
N GLU A 123 1.37 -19.70 23.58
CA GLU A 123 1.63 -21.12 23.89
C GLU A 123 0.82 -22.11 23.03
N SER A 124 0.51 -21.73 21.79
CA SER A 124 -0.17 -22.62 20.85
C SER A 124 0.78 -23.70 20.30
N GLU A 125 0.30 -24.96 20.26
CA GLU A 125 1.00 -26.06 19.56
C GLU A 125 0.97 -25.90 18.03
N THR A 126 0.00 -25.14 17.51
CA THR A 126 -0.15 -24.84 16.08
C THR A 126 0.31 -23.42 15.78
N ASN A 127 1.11 -23.26 14.71
CA ASN A 127 1.63 -21.96 14.29
C ASN A 127 0.52 -20.96 13.94
N MET A 128 -0.55 -21.43 13.29
CA MET A 128 -1.67 -20.59 12.87
C MET A 128 -2.96 -21.41 12.76
N LEU A 129 -4.08 -20.80 13.14
CA LEU A 129 -5.43 -21.23 12.75
C LEU A 129 -6.04 -20.11 11.92
N VAL A 130 -6.65 -20.50 10.81
CA VAL A 130 -7.19 -19.57 9.83
C VAL A 130 -8.66 -19.87 9.58
N GLY A 131 -9.42 -18.81 9.31
CA GLY A 131 -10.82 -18.89 8.92
C GLY A 131 -11.17 -17.81 7.90
N SER A 132 -12.46 -17.52 7.78
CA SER A 132 -12.99 -16.47 6.90
C SER A 132 -13.41 -15.20 7.65
N GLN A 133 -13.09 -15.12 8.94
CA GLN A 133 -13.45 -14.01 9.84
C GLN A 133 -12.29 -13.73 10.78
N PHE A 134 -12.21 -12.50 11.29
CA PHE A 134 -11.16 -12.14 12.24
C PHE A 134 -11.22 -12.94 13.54
N SER A 135 -12.42 -13.28 14.01
CA SER A 135 -12.59 -14.09 15.21
C SER A 135 -11.93 -15.48 15.13
N ASP A 136 -11.83 -16.04 13.92
CA ASP A 136 -11.23 -17.34 13.63
C ASP A 136 -9.71 -17.25 13.37
N LEU A 137 -9.18 -16.04 13.15
CA LEU A 137 -7.76 -15.82 12.96
C LEU A 137 -7.03 -15.99 14.29
N LYS A 138 -6.12 -16.96 14.36
CA LYS A 138 -5.25 -17.22 15.51
C LYS A 138 -3.81 -17.40 15.04
N VAL A 139 -2.91 -16.55 15.50
CA VAL A 139 -1.48 -16.57 15.18
C VAL A 139 -0.71 -16.88 16.46
N SER A 140 0.18 -17.87 16.41
CA SER A 140 1.08 -18.17 17.52
C SER A 140 2.06 -17.02 17.74
N ASP A 141 2.32 -16.69 19.00
CA ASP A 141 3.29 -15.68 19.39
C ASP A 141 4.69 -15.93 18.81
N LYS A 142 5.04 -17.19 18.55
CA LYS A 142 6.34 -17.60 17.95
C LYS A 142 6.39 -17.51 16.43
N SER A 143 5.24 -17.26 15.80
CA SER A 143 5.11 -17.20 14.34
C SER A 143 5.01 -15.77 13.82
N ILE A 144 5.24 -14.77 14.68
CA ILE A 144 5.26 -13.35 14.31
C ILE A 144 6.71 -12.97 13.95
N PRO A 145 6.96 -12.31 12.80
CA PRO A 145 5.99 -11.87 11.80
C PRO A 145 5.51 -13.00 10.86
N VAL A 146 4.31 -12.81 10.28
CA VAL A 146 3.72 -13.74 9.31
C VAL A 146 3.10 -12.98 8.15
N LEU A 147 3.23 -13.55 6.95
CA LEU A 147 2.55 -13.08 5.75
C LEU A 147 1.36 -14.00 5.47
N ILE A 148 0.18 -13.44 5.25
CA ILE A 148 -1.00 -14.21 4.82
C ILE A 148 -1.50 -13.71 3.48
N VAL A 149 -2.03 -14.64 2.70
CA VAL A 149 -2.68 -14.35 1.43
C VAL A 149 -4.16 -14.63 1.58
N ILE A 150 -4.98 -13.61 1.34
CA ILE A 150 -6.43 -13.71 1.42
C ILE A 150 -7.00 -13.66 0.01
N LYS A 151 -7.89 -14.60 -0.29
CA LYS A 151 -8.64 -14.64 -1.54
C LYS A 151 -10.12 -14.78 -1.25
N LYS A 152 -10.94 -13.85 -1.76
CA LYS A 152 -12.41 -13.81 -1.55
C LYS A 152 -12.80 -13.89 -0.06
N GLY A 153 -12.06 -13.17 0.79
CA GLY A 153 -12.33 -13.12 2.24
C GLY A 153 -11.97 -14.40 2.98
N SER A 154 -11.11 -15.26 2.43
CA SER A 154 -10.59 -16.45 3.13
C SER A 154 -9.09 -16.54 2.98
N VAL A 155 -8.39 -16.89 4.06
CA VAL A 155 -6.94 -17.15 4.00
C VAL A 155 -6.70 -18.40 3.16
N ILE A 156 -5.88 -18.29 2.12
CA ILE A 156 -5.52 -19.40 1.21
C ILE A 156 -4.10 -19.92 1.43
N SER A 157 -3.20 -19.08 1.94
CA SER A 157 -1.83 -19.46 2.30
C SER A 157 -1.28 -18.52 3.36
N TYR A 158 -0.24 -18.98 4.06
CA TYR A 158 0.51 -18.20 5.02
C TYR A 158 1.98 -18.65 5.04
N ASP A 159 2.88 -17.69 5.23
CA ASP A 159 4.33 -17.88 5.27
C ASP A 159 4.89 -17.23 6.53
N ILE A 160 5.66 -18.00 7.30
CA ILE A 160 6.12 -17.61 8.64
C ILE A 160 7.62 -17.36 8.67
N THR A 161 8.39 -18.05 7.82
CA THR A 161 9.84 -17.88 7.82
C THR A 161 10.24 -16.75 6.90
N GLU A 162 11.33 -16.07 7.24
CA GLU A 162 11.95 -15.04 6.41
C GLU A 162 12.13 -15.48 4.96
N ASN A 163 12.64 -16.69 4.76
CA ASN A 163 12.92 -17.22 3.43
C ASN A 163 11.61 -17.45 2.66
N ASP A 164 10.59 -18.04 3.28
CA ASP A 164 9.31 -18.30 2.60
C ASP A 164 8.62 -16.99 2.20
N ILE A 165 8.61 -16.00 3.10
CA ILE A 165 8.08 -14.65 2.84
C ILE A 165 8.85 -13.98 1.69
N SER A 166 10.19 -14.05 1.74
CA SER A 166 11.07 -13.47 0.73
C SER A 166 10.86 -14.11 -0.63
N ASP A 167 10.85 -15.44 -0.69
CA ASP A 167 10.68 -16.21 -1.93
C ASP A 167 9.30 -15.94 -2.55
N TYR A 168 8.24 -15.90 -1.75
CA TYR A 168 6.90 -15.58 -2.22
C TYR A 168 6.83 -14.19 -2.87
N LEU A 169 7.33 -13.17 -2.17
CA LEU A 169 7.30 -11.79 -2.67
C LEU A 169 8.24 -11.58 -3.87
N GLN A 170 9.42 -12.22 -3.87
CA GLN A 170 10.35 -12.17 -4.99
C GLN A 170 9.79 -12.87 -6.23
N THR A 171 9.08 -13.99 -6.08
CA THR A 171 8.43 -14.69 -7.19
C THR A 171 7.45 -13.76 -7.90
N ILE A 172 6.59 -13.05 -7.14
CA ILE A 172 5.65 -12.06 -7.72
C ILE A 172 6.42 -10.96 -8.46
N ILE A 173 7.52 -10.47 -7.89
CA ILE A 173 8.34 -9.42 -8.52
C ILE A 173 8.97 -9.92 -9.83
N GLU A 174 9.46 -11.16 -9.89
CA GLU A 174 10.13 -11.72 -11.06
C GLU A 174 9.16 -12.09 -12.18
N GLU A 175 7.97 -12.58 -11.84
CA GLU A 175 6.93 -12.91 -12.82
C GLU A 175 6.34 -11.66 -13.50
N ASN A 176 6.44 -10.49 -12.85
CA ASN A 176 5.83 -9.23 -13.29
C ASN A 176 6.85 -8.11 -13.62
N LYS A 177 8.08 -8.49 -13.98
CA LYS A 177 9.17 -7.59 -14.44
C LYS A 177 9.26 -7.52 -15.97
#